data_AF-A0A6N6SEJ2-F1
#
_entry.id   AF-A0A6N6SEJ2-F1
#
_cell.length_a   1.000
_cell.length_b   1.000
_cell.length_c   1.000
_cell.angle_alpha   90.00
_cell.angle_beta   90.00
_cell.angle_gamma   90.00
#
_symmetry.space_group_name_H-M   'P 1'
#
loop_
_entity.id
_entity.type
_entity.pdbx_description
1 polymer ?
#
loop_
_entity_poly.entity_id
_entity_poly.type
_entity_poly.pdbx_seq_one_letter_code
_entity_poly.pdbx_strand_id
1 'polypeptide(L)'
;LWPGLGLAAAAMVPAETPAAIALALAALWVLTWVRGLRQAGAANRMLAIAYAALAPGLAALALGRVGALPPAAAEHLVTMGAMGPMVLAFAARATMLRPERGALRPRPLHRIAFATLFAAAVLRTAAEAAGDPAPWITLAGAAWTGAWLAFLGAHLPALARPAPFPILSASRKM
;
A
#
# COMPACT_ATOMS: atom_id res chain seq x y z
N LEU A 1 0.44 -6.74 23.14
CA LEU A 1 1.07 -5.52 22.59
C LEU A 1 1.80 -5.90 21.31
N TRP A 2 1.55 -5.22 20.19
CA TRP A 2 2.16 -5.52 18.88
C TRP A 2 3.68 -5.31 18.97
N PRO A 3 4.53 -6.33 18.79
CA PRO A 3 5.99 -6.17 18.91
C PRO A 3 6.54 -5.10 17.96
N GLY A 4 5.92 -4.96 16.78
CA GLY A 4 6.25 -3.91 15.82
C GLY A 4 5.94 -2.49 16.28
N LEU A 5 5.03 -2.30 17.24
CA LEU A 5 4.75 -0.98 17.83
C LEU A 5 5.88 -0.59 18.77
N GLY A 6 6.42 -1.56 19.52
CA GLY A 6 7.60 -1.35 20.36
C GLY A 6 8.82 -0.98 19.51
N LEU A 7 9.04 -1.67 18.39
CA LEU A 7 10.11 -1.34 17.45
C LEU A 7 9.91 0.02 16.76
N ALA A 8 8.68 0.34 16.33
CA ALA A 8 8.38 1.64 15.74
C ALA A 8 8.53 2.79 16.75
N ALA A 9 8.16 2.57 18.02
CA ALA A 9 8.35 3.54 19.09
C ALA A 9 9.84 3.73 19.42
N ALA A 10 10.63 2.64 19.45
CA ALA A 10 12.08 2.73 19.60
C ALA A 10 12.76 3.51 18.45
N ALA A 11 12.17 3.49 17.25
CA ALA A 11 12.64 4.26 16.10
C ALA A 11 12.39 5.79 16.19
N MET A 12 11.67 6.25 17.22
CA MET A 12 11.46 7.66 17.53
C MET A 12 12.52 8.23 18.49
N VAL A 13 13.45 7.41 18.99
CA VAL A 13 14.55 7.85 19.86
C VAL A 13 15.64 8.54 19.02
N PRO A 14 16.25 9.66 19.48
CA PRO A 14 17.15 10.50 18.68
C PRO A 14 18.45 9.82 18.21
N ALA A 15 18.80 8.66 18.75
CA ALA A 15 19.99 7.93 18.32
C ALA A 15 19.74 7.30 16.94
N GLU A 16 20.46 7.80 15.93
CA GLU A 16 20.24 7.44 14.52
C GLU A 16 20.41 5.93 14.26
N THR A 17 21.40 5.28 14.88
CA THR A 17 21.72 3.87 14.67
C THR A 17 20.69 2.89 15.29
N PRO A 18 20.30 2.99 16.58
CA PRO A 18 19.25 2.14 17.14
C PRO A 18 17.92 2.28 16.40
N ALA A 19 17.57 3.49 15.98
CA ALA A 19 16.34 3.72 15.24
C ALA A 19 16.36 3.07 13.85
N ALA A 20 17.48 3.16 13.13
CA ALA A 20 17.65 2.48 11.83
C ALA A 20 17.55 0.95 11.98
N ILE A 21 18.18 0.36 13.00
CA ILE A 21 18.09 -1.08 13.29
C ILE A 21 16.64 -1.48 13.58
N ALA A 22 15.94 -0.72 14.42
CA ALA A 22 14.54 -1.01 14.77
C ALA A 22 13.62 -0.99 13.54
N LEU A 23 13.82 -0.02 12.62
CA LEU A 23 13.10 0.07 11.35
C LEU A 23 13.40 -1.12 10.42
N ALA A 24 14.66 -1.53 10.32
CA ALA A 24 15.05 -2.70 9.52
C ALA A 24 14.45 -4.01 10.07
N LEU A 25 14.47 -4.20 11.38
CA LEU A 25 13.82 -5.34 12.04
C LEU A 25 12.30 -5.32 11.83
N ALA A 26 11.67 -4.16 11.91
CA ALA A 26 10.25 -4.01 11.62
C ALA A 26 9.92 -4.35 10.15
N ALA A 27 10.78 -3.96 9.19
CA ALA A 27 10.63 -4.34 7.79
C ALA A 27 10.66 -5.86 7.59
N LEU A 28 11.64 -6.55 8.18
CA LEU A 28 11.74 -8.02 8.14
C LEU A 28 10.52 -8.69 8.79
N TRP A 29 10.09 -8.17 9.94
CA TRP A 29 8.91 -8.65 10.64
C TRP A 29 7.66 -8.58 9.76
N VAL A 30 7.40 -7.44 9.09
CA VAL A 30 6.27 -7.28 8.16
C VAL A 30 6.27 -8.39 7.11
N LEU A 31 7.42 -8.71 6.52
CA LEU A 31 7.52 -9.75 5.49
C LEU A 31 7.16 -11.15 6.01
N THR A 32 7.44 -11.46 7.28
CA THR A 32 7.04 -12.75 7.88
C THR A 32 5.52 -12.89 8.01
N TRP A 33 4.83 -11.79 8.33
CA TRP A 33 3.36 -11.77 8.53
C TRP A 33 2.57 -11.84 7.23
N VAL A 34 3.06 -11.20 6.18
CA VAL A 34 2.33 -11.12 4.91
C VAL A 34 2.21 -12.48 4.22
N ARG A 35 3.12 -13.44 4.51
CA ARG A 35 3.12 -14.78 3.91
C ARG A 35 1.78 -15.51 4.08
N GLY A 36 1.14 -15.41 5.25
CA GLY A 36 -0.15 -16.06 5.52
C GLY A 36 -1.32 -15.42 4.77
N LEU A 37 -1.31 -14.09 4.60
CA LEU A 37 -2.42 -13.34 3.99
C LEU A 37 -2.57 -13.60 2.47
N ARG A 38 -1.50 -14.02 1.79
CA ARG A 38 -1.52 -14.30 0.35
C ARG A 38 -2.36 -15.52 -0.02
N GLN A 39 -2.57 -16.44 0.91
CA GLN A 39 -3.35 -17.67 0.71
C GLN A 39 -4.87 -17.41 0.80
N ALA A 40 -5.30 -16.27 1.36
CA ALA A 40 -6.70 -16.00 1.72
C ALA A 40 -7.57 -15.42 0.58
N GLY A 41 -7.18 -15.55 -0.68
CA GLY A 41 -7.94 -15.10 -1.86
C GLY A 41 -7.51 -13.75 -2.45
N ALA A 42 -8.12 -13.35 -3.58
CA ALA A 42 -7.62 -12.24 -4.41
C ALA A 42 -7.67 -10.86 -3.73
N ALA A 43 -8.75 -10.53 -3.00
CA ALA A 43 -8.82 -9.29 -2.24
C ALA A 43 -7.79 -9.22 -1.11
N ASN A 44 -7.57 -10.34 -0.40
CA ASN A 44 -6.57 -10.43 0.65
C ASN A 44 -5.15 -10.40 0.08
N ARG A 45 -4.90 -10.99 -1.10
CA ARG A 45 -3.62 -10.86 -1.82
C ARG A 45 -3.30 -9.41 -2.16
N MET A 46 -4.28 -8.64 -2.63
CA MET A 46 -4.09 -7.22 -2.95
C MET A 46 -3.68 -6.44 -1.70
N LEU A 47 -4.39 -6.63 -0.58
CA LEU A 47 -4.03 -6.02 0.70
C LEU A 47 -2.67 -6.50 1.23
N ALA A 48 -2.38 -7.81 1.09
CA ALA A 48 -1.10 -8.40 1.48
C ALA A 48 0.07 -7.77 0.73
N ILE A 49 -0.06 -7.57 -0.59
CA ILE A 49 0.96 -6.90 -1.41
C ILE A 49 1.17 -5.46 -0.93
N ALA A 50 0.10 -4.72 -0.64
CA ALA A 50 0.20 -3.37 -0.08
C ALA A 50 0.91 -3.35 1.27
N TYR A 51 0.59 -4.28 2.16
CA TYR A 51 1.28 -4.43 3.44
C TYR A 51 2.75 -4.81 3.26
N ALA A 52 3.09 -5.70 2.32
CA ALA A 52 4.49 -6.02 2.04
C ALA A 52 5.28 -4.80 1.57
N ALA A 53 4.65 -3.85 0.88
CA ALA A 53 5.30 -2.61 0.47
C ALA A 53 5.67 -1.68 1.63
N LEU A 54 5.14 -1.91 2.84
CA LEU A 54 5.63 -1.23 4.03
C LEU A 54 7.08 -1.61 4.35
N ALA A 55 7.50 -2.85 4.05
CA ALA A 55 8.87 -3.29 4.31
C ALA A 55 9.93 -2.44 3.57
N PRO A 56 9.86 -2.25 2.24
CA PRO A 56 10.79 -1.34 1.56
C PRO A 56 10.64 0.12 2.03
N GLY A 57 9.45 0.58 2.42
CA GLY A 57 9.28 1.92 3.02
C GLY A 57 10.00 2.09 4.36
N LEU A 58 9.88 1.11 5.27
CA LEU A 58 10.59 1.09 6.56
C LEU A 58 12.11 0.95 6.36
N ALA A 59 12.54 0.12 5.41
CA ALA A 59 13.95 0.02 5.04
C ALA A 59 14.49 1.36 4.48
N ALA A 60 13.71 2.04 3.64
CA ALA A 60 14.07 3.36 3.13
C ALA A 60 14.17 4.42 4.24
N LEU A 61 13.26 4.39 5.22
CA LEU A 61 13.38 5.25 6.40
C LEU A 61 14.66 4.96 7.19
N ALA A 62 15.02 3.68 7.38
CA ALA A 62 16.26 3.29 8.04
C ALA A 62 17.50 3.83 7.30
N LEU A 63 17.52 3.72 5.96
CA LEU A 63 18.58 4.27 5.11
C LEU A 63 18.65 5.80 5.18
N GLY A 64 17.50 6.47 5.23
CA GLY A 64 17.42 7.92 5.40
C GLY A 64 18.03 8.42 6.72
N ARG A 65 17.95 7.62 7.79
CA ARG A 65 18.55 7.96 9.09
C ARG A 65 20.08 7.91 9.10
N VAL A 66 20.70 7.16 8.18
CA VAL A 66 22.15 7.07 8.05
C VAL A 66 22.69 7.86 6.85
N GLY A 67 21.86 8.73 6.27
CA GLY A 67 22.23 9.57 5.12
C GLY A 67 22.38 8.81 3.80
N ALA A 68 22.01 7.53 3.73
CA ALA A 68 22.16 6.71 2.53
C ALA A 68 21.04 6.91 1.48
N LEU A 69 19.96 7.62 1.85
CA LEU A 69 18.84 7.91 0.96
C LEU A 69 18.28 9.31 1.28
N PRO A 70 17.84 10.10 0.28
CA PRO A 70 17.13 11.35 0.54
C PRO A 70 15.90 11.13 1.44
N PRO A 71 15.67 11.94 2.49
CA PRO A 71 14.52 11.78 3.38
C PRO A 71 13.17 11.80 2.64
N ALA A 72 13.06 12.66 1.62
CA ALA A 72 11.86 12.74 0.79
C ALA A 72 11.58 11.42 0.06
N ALA A 73 12.61 10.71 -0.44
CA ALA A 73 12.41 9.42 -1.11
C ALA A 73 11.82 8.37 -0.15
N ALA A 74 12.31 8.33 1.10
CA ALA A 74 11.77 7.45 2.13
C ALA A 74 10.32 7.79 2.48
N GLU A 75 10.00 9.08 2.61
CA GLU A 75 8.64 9.54 2.88
C GLU A 75 7.66 9.13 1.77
N HIS A 76 8.01 9.32 0.50
CA HIS A 76 7.17 8.91 -0.63
C HIS A 76 7.00 7.38 -0.70
N LEU A 77 8.03 6.59 -0.40
CA LEU A 77 7.89 5.13 -0.36
C LEU A 77 6.90 4.68 0.72
N VAL A 78 6.91 5.31 1.89
CA VAL A 78 5.94 4.99 2.96
C VAL A 78 4.54 5.47 2.61
N THR A 79 4.40 6.75 2.24
CA THR A 79 3.10 7.39 2.05
C THR A 79 2.43 6.95 0.74
N MET A 80 3.16 7.01 -0.37
CA MET A 80 2.63 6.63 -1.69
C MET A 80 2.81 5.14 -1.96
N GLY A 81 3.95 4.55 -1.59
CA GLY A 81 4.26 3.15 -1.90
C GLY A 81 3.57 2.13 -0.99
N ALA A 82 3.31 2.48 0.27
CA ALA A 82 2.65 1.58 1.22
C ALA A 82 1.24 2.05 1.59
N MET A 83 1.10 3.25 2.17
CA MET A 83 -0.19 3.71 2.70
C MET A 83 -1.25 3.87 1.61
N GLY A 84 -0.93 4.50 0.47
CA GLY A 84 -1.84 4.65 -0.67
C GLY A 84 -2.44 3.31 -1.15
N PRO A 85 -1.61 2.33 -1.56
CA PRO A 85 -2.08 1.00 -1.94
C PRO A 85 -2.84 0.26 -0.83
N MET A 86 -2.48 0.45 0.44
CA MET A 86 -3.23 -0.15 1.56
C MET A 86 -4.65 0.44 1.66
N VAL A 87 -4.76 1.77 1.62
CA VAL A 87 -6.04 2.49 1.62
C VAL A 87 -6.88 2.03 0.43
N LEU A 88 -6.31 2.00 -0.77
CA LEU A 88 -7.00 1.52 -1.96
C LEU A 88 -7.47 0.07 -1.79
N ALA A 89 -6.59 -0.83 -1.35
CA ALA A 89 -6.91 -2.25 -1.22
C ALA A 89 -7.97 -2.55 -0.16
N PHE A 90 -8.01 -1.73 0.90
CA PHE A 90 -9.04 -1.79 1.92
C PHE A 90 -10.37 -1.21 1.39
N ALA A 91 -10.36 0.03 0.92
CA ALA A 91 -11.56 0.74 0.49
C ALA A 91 -12.23 0.08 -0.71
N ALA A 92 -11.46 -0.46 -1.65
CA ALA A 92 -11.99 -1.13 -2.85
C ALA A 92 -12.92 -2.30 -2.53
N ARG A 93 -12.82 -2.89 -1.32
CA ARG A 93 -13.68 -4.00 -0.90
C ARG A 93 -15.16 -3.62 -0.88
N ALA A 94 -15.49 -2.34 -0.70
CA ALA A 94 -16.87 -1.85 -0.73
C ALA A 94 -17.56 -2.11 -2.08
N THR A 95 -16.79 -2.27 -3.15
CA THR A 95 -17.29 -2.39 -4.52
C THR A 95 -16.79 -3.65 -5.24
N MET A 96 -16.14 -4.55 -4.50
CA MET A 96 -15.75 -5.87 -5.01
C MET A 96 -16.95 -6.79 -5.11
N LEU A 97 -16.89 -7.68 -6.10
CA LEU A 97 -17.90 -8.71 -6.28
C LEU A 97 -17.63 -9.88 -5.33
N ARG A 98 -18.68 -10.35 -4.66
CA ARG A 98 -18.68 -11.62 -3.91
C ARG A 98 -19.53 -12.65 -4.65
N PRO A 99 -18.95 -13.67 -5.29
CA PRO A 99 -19.72 -14.77 -5.85
C PRO A 99 -20.41 -15.56 -4.73
N GLU A 100 -21.48 -16.29 -5.06
CA GLU A 100 -22.33 -17.02 -4.09
C GLU A 100 -21.54 -17.95 -3.16
N ARG A 101 -20.48 -18.55 -3.70
CA ARG A 101 -19.47 -19.30 -2.96
C ARG A 101 -18.11 -18.68 -3.27
N GLY A 102 -17.41 -18.20 -2.24
CA GLY A 102 -16.01 -17.81 -2.35
C GLY A 102 -15.66 -16.43 -1.81
N ALA A 103 -14.39 -16.06 -2.04
CA ALA A 103 -13.81 -14.81 -1.56
C ALA A 103 -14.14 -13.61 -2.47
N LEU A 104 -14.06 -12.41 -1.90
CA LEU A 104 -14.16 -11.15 -2.64
C LEU A 104 -13.17 -11.09 -3.81
N ARG A 105 -13.65 -10.60 -4.95
CA ARG A 105 -12.87 -10.48 -6.18
C ARG A 105 -12.72 -9.01 -6.59
N PRO A 106 -11.47 -8.50 -6.67
CA PRO A 106 -11.22 -7.17 -7.22
C PRO A 106 -11.55 -7.14 -8.71
N ARG A 107 -12.26 -6.08 -9.12
CA ARG A 107 -12.57 -5.75 -10.52
C ARG A 107 -11.27 -5.38 -11.27
N PRO A 108 -11.25 -5.46 -12.61
CA PRO A 108 -10.09 -5.05 -13.40
C PRO A 108 -9.60 -3.63 -13.06
N LEU A 109 -10.55 -2.70 -12.92
CA LEU A 109 -10.24 -1.29 -12.62
C LEU A 109 -9.56 -1.10 -11.25
N HIS A 110 -9.90 -1.92 -10.24
CA HIS A 110 -9.20 -1.92 -8.96
C HIS A 110 -7.74 -2.35 -9.11
N ARG A 111 -7.48 -3.36 -9.95
CA ARG A 111 -6.12 -3.88 -10.18
C ARG A 111 -5.27 -2.88 -10.97
N ILE A 112 -5.88 -2.23 -11.97
CA ILE A 112 -5.24 -1.15 -12.73
C ILE A 112 -4.86 -0.03 -11.76
N ALA A 113 -5.82 0.51 -11.01
CA ALA A 113 -5.57 1.57 -10.03
C ALA A 113 -4.48 1.17 -9.03
N PHE A 114 -4.53 -0.05 -8.49
CA PHE A 114 -3.54 -0.58 -7.56
C PHE A 114 -2.13 -0.63 -8.17
N ALA A 115 -1.98 -1.16 -9.38
CA ALA A 115 -0.69 -1.22 -10.07
C ALA A 115 -0.17 0.18 -10.42
N THR A 116 -1.05 1.08 -10.86
CA THR A 116 -0.70 2.46 -11.20
C THR A 116 -0.24 3.24 -9.96
N LEU A 117 -0.80 3.00 -8.77
CA LEU A 117 -0.27 3.60 -7.52
C LEU A 117 1.18 3.20 -7.24
N PHE A 118 1.51 1.92 -7.42
CA PHE A 118 2.90 1.47 -7.26
C PHE A 118 3.83 2.13 -8.28
N ALA A 119 3.40 2.22 -9.54
CA ALA A 119 4.17 2.91 -10.57
C ALA A 119 4.38 4.39 -10.21
N ALA A 120 3.34 5.07 -9.73
CA ALA A 120 3.43 6.46 -9.27
C ALA A 120 4.42 6.63 -8.12
N ALA A 121 4.40 5.73 -7.14
CA ALA A 121 5.34 5.76 -6.01
C ALA A 121 6.80 5.54 -6.47
N VAL A 122 7.03 4.60 -7.38
CA VAL A 122 8.36 4.34 -7.96
C VAL A 122 8.87 5.56 -8.71
N LEU A 123 8.04 6.16 -9.58
CA LEU A 123 8.39 7.37 -10.32
C LEU A 123 8.68 8.54 -9.38
N ARG A 124 7.87 8.72 -8.34
CA ARG A 124 8.08 9.80 -7.36
C ARG A 124 9.40 9.62 -6.61
N THR A 125 9.74 8.39 -6.25
CA THR A 125 10.99 8.07 -5.56
C THR A 125 12.19 8.25 -6.50
N ALA A 126 12.06 7.82 -7.76
CA ALA A 126 13.10 7.98 -8.77
C ALA A 126 13.40 9.45 -9.08
N ALA A 127 12.40 10.35 -8.97
CA ALA A 127 12.59 11.78 -9.14
C ALA A 127 13.62 12.36 -8.16
N GLU A 128 13.73 11.81 -6.94
CA GLU A 128 14.69 12.26 -5.92
C GLU A 128 16.16 11.93 -6.28
N ALA A 129 16.37 11.02 -7.24
CA ALA A 129 17.69 10.64 -7.73
C ALA A 129 17.95 11.12 -9.17
N ALA A 130 16.98 11.79 -9.80
CA ALA A 130 17.09 12.25 -11.18
C ALA A 130 17.89 13.56 -11.27
N GLY A 131 18.73 13.70 -12.30
CA GLY A 131 19.41 14.96 -12.60
C GLY A 131 18.45 16.10 -12.95
N ASP A 132 17.31 15.78 -13.58
CA ASP A 132 16.16 16.67 -13.74
C ASP A 132 14.90 15.98 -13.17
N PRO A 133 14.37 16.44 -12.03
CA PRO A 133 13.22 15.82 -11.37
C PRO A 133 11.86 16.17 -12.01
N ALA A 134 11.76 17.25 -12.78
CA ALA A 134 10.49 17.79 -13.26
C ALA A 134 9.64 16.79 -14.09
N PRO A 135 10.19 16.06 -15.09
CA PRO A 135 9.39 15.10 -15.85
C PRO A 135 8.93 13.91 -15.00
N TRP A 136 9.76 13.46 -14.05
CA TRP A 136 9.43 12.34 -13.16
C TRP A 136 8.33 12.68 -12.17
N ILE A 137 8.38 13.88 -11.58
CA ILE A 137 7.32 14.40 -10.72
C ILE A 137 6.01 14.51 -11.50
N THR A 138 6.06 15.05 -12.72
CA THR A 138 4.89 15.20 -13.58
C THR A 138 4.26 13.84 -13.91
N LEU A 139 5.07 12.86 -14.31
CA LEU A 139 4.59 11.53 -14.63
C LEU A 139 4.05 10.80 -13.39
N ALA A 140 4.71 10.95 -12.23
CA ALA A 140 4.25 10.40 -10.96
C ALA A 140 2.89 11.00 -10.57
N GLY A 141 2.71 12.31 -10.69
CA GLY A 141 1.45 13.01 -10.42
C GLY A 141 0.32 12.58 -11.36
N ALA A 142 0.61 12.43 -12.65
CA ALA A 142 -0.34 11.92 -13.64
C ALA A 142 -0.76 10.48 -13.33
N ALA A 143 0.21 9.60 -13.03
CA ALA A 143 -0.06 8.21 -12.65
C ALA A 143 -0.88 8.13 -11.35
N TRP A 144 -0.50 8.89 -10.32
CA TRP A 144 -1.22 8.96 -9.04
C TRP A 144 -2.68 9.39 -9.25
N THR A 145 -2.88 10.48 -9.98
CA THR A 145 -4.22 11.01 -10.28
C THR A 145 -5.03 10.01 -11.08
N GLY A 146 -4.44 9.43 -12.14
CA GLY A 146 -5.09 8.40 -12.95
C GLY A 146 -5.50 7.16 -12.15
N ALA A 147 -4.67 6.73 -11.20
CA ALA A 147 -4.99 5.63 -10.31
C ALA A 147 -6.22 5.91 -9.45
N TRP A 148 -6.30 7.09 -8.82
CA TRP A 148 -7.45 7.47 -8.02
C TRP A 148 -8.70 7.70 -8.85
N LEU A 149 -8.58 8.26 -10.07
CA LEU A 149 -9.71 8.36 -11.00
C LEU A 149 -10.24 6.99 -11.41
N ALA A 150 -9.36 6.02 -11.68
CA ALA A 150 -9.76 4.63 -11.94
C ALA A 150 -10.46 4.01 -10.71
N PHE A 151 -9.91 4.22 -9.51
CA PHE A 151 -10.56 3.79 -8.27
C PHE A 151 -11.97 4.39 -8.12
N LEU A 152 -12.12 5.70 -8.32
CA LEU A 152 -13.41 6.39 -8.27
C LEU A 152 -14.37 5.86 -9.33
N GLY A 153 -13.91 5.64 -10.57
CA GLY A 153 -14.72 5.05 -11.64
C GLY A 153 -15.28 3.67 -11.27
N ALA A 154 -14.55 2.90 -10.47
CA ALA A 154 -15.06 1.62 -9.96
C ALA A 154 -16.12 1.79 -8.85
N HIS A 155 -16.07 2.91 -8.11
CA HIS A 155 -16.97 3.22 -6.99
C HIS A 155 -18.22 3.99 -7.39
N LEU A 156 -18.17 4.81 -8.44
CA LEU A 156 -19.31 5.61 -8.90
C LEU A 156 -20.58 4.78 -9.10
N PRO A 157 -20.56 3.61 -9.77
CA PRO A 157 -21.77 2.79 -9.92
C PRO A 157 -22.36 2.33 -8.58
N ALA A 158 -21.51 2.17 -7.55
CA ALA A 158 -21.93 1.69 -6.23
C ALA A 158 -22.75 2.74 -5.46
N LEU A 159 -22.64 4.02 -5.81
CA LEU A 159 -23.45 5.09 -5.22
C LEU A 159 -24.94 4.96 -5.59
N ALA A 160 -25.23 4.48 -6.80
CA ALA A 160 -26.60 4.26 -7.26
C ALA A 160 -27.07 2.81 -7.05
N ARG A 161 -26.15 1.84 -7.13
CA ARG A 161 -26.44 0.41 -7.03
C ARG A 161 -25.39 -0.27 -6.15
N PRO A 162 -25.68 -0.49 -4.85
CA PRO A 162 -24.76 -1.15 -3.95
C PRO A 162 -24.21 -2.45 -4.54
N ALA A 163 -22.95 -2.77 -4.24
CA ALA A 163 -22.33 -3.99 -4.73
C ALA A 163 -23.16 -5.23 -4.34
N PRO A 164 -23.35 -6.20 -5.24
CA PRO A 164 -24.04 -7.44 -4.91
C PRO A 164 -23.36 -8.14 -3.73
N PHE A 165 -24.11 -8.32 -2.63
CA PHE A 165 -23.64 -8.93 -1.38
C PHE A 165 -22.44 -8.19 -0.74
N PRO A 166 -22.70 -7.00 -0.15
CA PRO A 166 -21.66 -6.18 0.47
C PRO A 166 -20.94 -6.92 1.60
N ILE A 167 -19.80 -6.42 2.05
CA ILE A 167 -18.92 -7.14 2.98
C ILE A 167 -19.58 -7.56 4.31
N LEU A 168 -20.65 -6.86 4.70
CA LEU A 168 -21.47 -7.10 5.90
C LEU A 168 -22.78 -7.86 5.62
N SER A 169 -23.02 -8.35 4.40
CA SER A 169 -24.20 -9.15 4.10
C SER A 169 -24.15 -10.46 4.88
N ALA A 170 -25.28 -10.86 5.48
CA ALA A 170 -25.38 -12.06 6.30
C ALA A 170 -24.85 -13.31 5.57
N SER A 171 -24.26 -14.23 6.35
CA SER A 171 -23.91 -15.58 5.87
C SER A 171 -25.14 -16.24 5.26
N ARG A 172 -25.04 -16.76 4.03
CA ARG A 172 -26.14 -17.58 3.49
C ARG A 172 -26.29 -18.81 4.37
N LYS A 173 -27.49 -19.03 4.92
CA LYS A 173 -27.84 -20.36 5.43
C LYS A 173 -27.72 -21.34 4.26
N MET A 174 -26.97 -22.40 4.48
CA MET A 174 -26.83 -23.52 3.54
C MET A 174 -28.15 -24.28 3.43
#